data_AF-A0A7J6QH17-F1
#
_entry.id   AF-A0A7J6QH17-F1
#
_cell.length_a   1.000
_cell.length_b   1.000
_cell.length_c   1.000
_cell.angle_alpha   90.00
_cell.angle_beta   90.00
_cell.angle_gamma   90.00
#
_symmetry.space_group_name_H-M   'P 1'
#
loop_
_entity.id
_entity.type
_entity.pdbx_description
1 polymer ?
#
loop_
_entity_poly.entity_id
_entity_poly.type
_entity_poly.pdbx_seq_one_letter_code
_entity_poly.pdbx_strand_id
1 'polypeptide(L)'
;MSGAIASTSNAAGAAAPTDQNGFAPLKENEVELVIKRFWRDTRPRVCVRSDVKNVRGFSFRLLVWPQGSKSSHNHLSAFVEVVPPQNVNSTTTTASSGNDHVQSGDASDVENPRGKRAKVEDSGMEEDDDEYLSSDEDDAEHGMPMVTTNSVKADDEEPLEPYPPDWCCPCVYYKISVMNTKHKFPYTKTDTWTFSYVCPDRGWHTLLDTRFVNRRDGYLSSDGTLVIRASV
;
A
#
# COMPACT_ATOMS: atom_id res chain seq x y z
N MET A 1 64.48 31.85 19.69
CA MET A 1 63.62 30.69 20.02
C MET A 1 62.29 30.91 19.32
N SER A 2 62.16 30.42 18.09
CA SER A 2 60.92 30.49 17.30
C SER A 2 60.18 29.17 17.44
N GLY A 3 58.98 29.19 18.01
CA GLY A 3 58.06 28.06 18.03
C GLY A 3 56.96 28.29 17.01
N ALA A 4 56.87 27.40 16.01
CA ALA A 4 55.78 27.37 15.05
C ALA A 4 54.57 26.64 15.67
N ILE A 5 53.39 27.25 15.56
CA ILE A 5 52.10 26.63 15.87
C ILE A 5 51.62 25.85 14.65
N ALA A 6 51.49 24.53 14.79
CA ALA A 6 50.93 23.67 13.75
C ALA A 6 49.41 23.84 13.72
N SER A 7 48.89 24.35 12.60
CA SER A 7 47.47 24.35 12.28
C SER A 7 47.02 22.94 11.92
N THR A 8 46.19 22.32 12.77
CA THR A 8 45.46 21.11 12.41
C THR A 8 44.26 21.49 11.53
N SER A 9 44.30 21.01 10.29
CA SER A 9 43.23 21.15 9.30
C SER A 9 41.98 20.37 9.74
N ASN A 10 40.83 21.07 9.76
CA ASN A 10 39.50 20.47 9.88
C ASN A 10 39.27 19.47 8.74
N ALA A 11 39.12 18.18 9.08
CA ALA A 11 38.51 17.22 8.19
C ALA A 11 37.00 17.51 8.13
N ALA A 12 36.54 18.02 6.99
CA ALA A 12 35.12 18.14 6.69
C ALA A 12 34.50 16.73 6.74
N GLY A 13 33.62 16.50 7.72
CA GLY A 13 32.93 15.22 7.89
C GLY A 13 32.09 14.90 6.66
N ALA A 14 32.39 13.78 6.01
CA ALA A 14 31.57 13.25 4.93
C ALA A 14 30.14 13.03 5.45
N ALA A 15 29.15 13.59 4.76
CA ALA A 15 27.75 13.35 5.06
C ALA A 15 27.48 11.84 5.00
N ALA A 16 26.80 11.30 6.02
CA ALA A 16 26.42 9.90 6.04
C ALA A 16 25.61 9.54 4.77
N PRO A 17 25.79 8.34 4.20
CA PRO A 17 25.04 7.93 3.03
C PRO A 17 23.54 7.97 3.30
N THR A 18 22.78 8.52 2.36
CA THR A 18 21.31 8.55 2.38
C THR A 18 20.77 7.62 1.30
N ASP A 19 19.53 7.16 1.47
CA ASP A 19 18.81 6.44 0.43
C ASP A 19 18.23 7.37 -0.66
N GLN A 20 17.50 6.77 -1.60
CA GLN A 20 16.82 7.45 -2.71
C GLN A 20 15.78 8.49 -2.27
N ASN A 21 15.30 8.43 -1.02
CA ASN A 21 14.33 9.35 -0.45
C ASN A 21 14.99 10.44 0.41
N GLY A 22 16.32 10.45 0.51
CA GLY A 22 17.08 11.40 1.33
C GLY A 22 17.06 11.09 2.83
N PHE A 23 16.67 9.88 3.22
CA PHE A 23 16.70 9.43 4.62
C PHE A 23 17.89 8.50 4.87
N ALA A 24 18.17 8.20 6.14
CA ALA A 24 19.15 7.16 6.47
C ALA A 24 18.71 5.82 5.83
N PRO A 25 19.65 4.94 5.43
CA PRO A 25 19.32 3.66 4.83
C PRO A 25 18.33 2.85 5.66
N LEU A 26 17.45 2.13 4.99
CA LEU A 26 16.46 1.27 5.64
C LEU A 26 17.17 0.17 6.45
N LYS A 27 16.79 -0.01 7.71
CA LYS A 27 17.38 -1.06 8.56
C LYS A 27 16.84 -2.43 8.18
N GLU A 28 17.58 -3.47 8.55
CA GLU A 28 17.19 -4.87 8.34
C GLU A 28 15.80 -5.19 8.94
N ASN A 29 15.48 -4.63 10.10
CA ASN A 29 14.21 -4.83 10.77
C ASN A 29 13.15 -3.75 10.46
N GLU A 30 13.38 -2.92 9.45
CA GLU A 30 12.43 -1.88 9.04
C GLU A 30 11.73 -2.21 7.72
N VAL A 31 10.42 -1.99 7.68
CA VAL A 31 9.57 -2.01 6.47
C VAL A 31 9.29 -0.57 6.05
N GLU A 32 9.27 -0.29 4.75
CA GLU A 32 9.00 1.04 4.21
C GLU A 32 7.79 1.05 3.27
N LEU A 33 6.97 2.09 3.39
CA LEU A 33 5.97 2.47 2.38
C LEU A 33 6.29 3.86 1.83
N VAL A 34 6.44 3.94 0.51
CA VAL A 34 6.63 5.20 -0.23
C VAL A 34 5.36 5.49 -1.03
N ILE A 35 4.64 6.57 -0.67
CA ILE A 35 3.44 7.02 -1.38
C ILE A 35 3.80 8.25 -2.21
N LYS A 36 3.99 8.06 -3.52
CA LYS A 36 4.27 9.15 -4.46
C LYS A 36 3.03 10.02 -4.64
N ARG A 37 3.23 11.34 -4.76
CA ARG A 37 2.18 12.34 -5.09
C ARG A 37 0.95 12.16 -4.21
N PHE A 38 1.17 12.09 -2.90
CA PHE A 38 0.22 11.69 -1.86
C PHE A 38 -1.20 12.20 -2.08
N TRP A 39 -1.39 13.52 -2.23
CA TRP A 39 -2.72 14.13 -2.37
C TRP A 39 -3.42 13.81 -3.69
N ARG A 40 -2.65 13.49 -4.73
CA ARG A 40 -3.18 13.19 -6.06
C ARG A 40 -3.55 11.72 -6.20
N ASP A 41 -2.73 10.83 -5.65
CA ASP A 41 -2.79 9.39 -5.91
C ASP A 41 -3.49 8.61 -4.78
N THR A 42 -3.84 9.26 -3.66
CA THR A 42 -4.59 8.63 -2.56
C THR A 42 -6.01 9.16 -2.42
N ARG A 43 -6.89 8.37 -1.77
CA ARG A 43 -8.29 8.72 -1.53
C ARG A 43 -8.70 8.36 -0.10
N PRO A 44 -9.69 9.06 0.49
CA PRO A 44 -10.27 8.68 1.78
C PRO A 44 -10.78 7.24 1.75
N ARG A 45 -10.62 6.52 2.87
CA ARG A 45 -11.07 5.13 3.05
C ARG A 45 -10.40 4.08 2.14
N VAL A 46 -9.45 4.47 1.29
CA VAL A 46 -8.64 3.53 0.50
C VAL A 46 -7.39 3.16 1.26
N CYS A 47 -7.13 1.86 1.36
CA CYS A 47 -5.93 1.31 1.98
C CYS A 47 -4.81 1.17 0.95
N VAL A 48 -3.60 1.57 1.33
CA VAL A 48 -2.35 1.35 0.59
C VAL A 48 -1.46 0.44 1.42
N ARG A 49 -0.78 -0.51 0.77
CA ARG A 49 0.08 -1.49 1.42
C ARG A 49 1.52 -1.35 0.94
N SER A 50 2.49 -1.60 1.82
CA SER A 50 3.88 -1.78 1.39
C SER A 50 4.09 -3.17 0.81
N ASP A 51 5.27 -3.35 0.22
CA ASP A 51 5.83 -4.68 0.00
C ASP A 51 5.99 -5.43 1.32
N VAL A 52 6.00 -6.75 1.22
CA VAL A 52 6.20 -7.66 2.35
C VAL A 52 7.70 -7.82 2.58
N LYS A 53 8.11 -7.82 3.85
CA LYS A 53 9.49 -8.05 4.25
C LYS A 53 9.56 -9.10 5.35
N ASN A 54 10.41 -10.11 5.17
CA ASN A 54 10.70 -11.06 6.23
C ASN A 54 11.60 -10.41 7.29
N VAL A 55 11.18 -10.48 8.55
CA VAL A 55 11.95 -10.06 9.71
C VAL A 55 11.83 -11.16 10.77
N ARG A 56 12.96 -11.82 11.07
CA ARG A 56 13.05 -12.86 12.12
C ARG A 56 12.04 -14.00 11.93
N GLY A 57 11.84 -14.45 10.69
CA GLY A 57 10.95 -15.57 10.36
C GLY A 57 9.48 -15.18 10.21
N PHE A 58 9.13 -13.90 10.43
CA PHE A 58 7.80 -13.38 10.15
C PHE A 58 7.84 -12.34 9.03
N SER A 59 6.96 -12.51 8.05
CA SER A 59 6.69 -11.57 6.97
C SER A 59 5.78 -10.44 7.45
N PHE A 60 6.27 -9.20 7.41
CA PHE A 60 5.57 -8.00 7.81
C PHE A 60 5.31 -7.06 6.63
N ARG A 61 4.23 -6.28 6.70
CA ARG A 61 4.00 -5.11 5.83
C ARG A 61 3.34 -3.97 6.60
N LEU A 62 3.31 -2.78 5.98
CA LEU A 62 2.49 -1.66 6.41
C LEU A 62 1.12 -1.70 5.72
N LEU A 63 0.04 -1.42 6.47
CA LEU A 63 -1.23 -0.95 5.92
C LEU A 63 -1.46 0.49 6.33
N VAL A 64 -1.79 1.33 5.35
CA VAL A 64 -1.97 2.75 5.56
C VAL A 64 -3.28 3.20 4.95
N TRP A 65 -4.04 4.01 5.69
CA TRP A 65 -5.18 4.78 5.16
C TRP A 65 -4.76 6.24 5.11
N PRO A 66 -4.31 6.72 3.93
CA PRO A 66 -3.67 8.02 3.78
C PRO A 66 -4.53 9.19 4.26
N GLN A 67 -5.82 9.15 3.93
CA GLN A 67 -6.77 10.23 4.16
C GLN A 67 -7.94 9.80 5.07
N GLY A 68 -7.68 8.92 6.04
CA GLY A 68 -8.67 8.44 6.98
C GLY A 68 -9.20 7.04 6.67
N SER A 69 -9.53 6.32 7.73
CA SER A 69 -10.12 4.98 7.72
C SER A 69 -11.64 5.04 7.90
N LYS A 70 -12.30 3.88 8.10
CA LYS A 70 -13.70 3.85 8.55
C LYS A 70 -13.87 4.43 9.97
N SER A 71 -12.87 4.26 10.83
CA SER A 71 -12.92 4.63 12.25
C SER A 71 -12.43 6.04 12.55
N SER A 72 -11.67 6.65 11.64
CA SER A 72 -11.13 8.01 11.83
C SER A 72 -11.11 8.78 10.52
N HIS A 73 -11.76 9.94 10.52
CA HIS A 73 -11.71 10.89 9.42
C HIS A 73 -10.52 11.83 9.59
N ASN A 74 -9.96 12.32 8.48
CA ASN A 74 -8.90 13.34 8.46
C ASN A 74 -7.60 12.97 9.20
N HIS A 75 -7.35 11.68 9.42
CA HIS A 75 -6.07 11.21 9.96
C HIS A 75 -5.43 10.24 8.99
N LEU A 76 -4.11 10.35 8.84
CA LEU A 76 -3.28 9.26 8.36
C LEU A 76 -3.38 8.14 9.39
N SER A 77 -3.91 6.99 9.01
CA SER A 77 -3.87 5.78 9.82
C SER A 77 -2.78 4.85 9.32
N ALA A 78 -2.06 4.17 10.21
CA ALA A 78 -1.08 3.17 9.82
C ALA A 78 -0.98 2.02 10.82
N PHE A 79 -0.73 0.83 10.29
CA PHE A 79 -0.71 -0.45 10.99
C PHE A 79 0.45 -1.30 10.48
N VAL A 80 1.07 -2.05 11.39
CA VAL A 80 1.94 -3.17 11.06
C VAL A 80 1.07 -4.41 10.95
N GLU A 81 1.28 -5.24 9.93
CA GLU A 81 0.59 -6.52 9.73
C GLU A 81 1.57 -7.63 9.46
N VAL A 82 1.31 -8.79 10.09
CA VAL A 82 1.94 -10.06 9.75
C VAL A 82 1.16 -10.69 8.60
N VAL A 83 1.87 -11.00 7.51
CA VAL A 83 1.34 -11.68 6.33
C VAL A 83 1.82 -13.11 6.33
N PRO A 84 0.93 -14.11 6.51
CA PRO A 84 1.32 -15.50 6.37
C PRO A 84 1.85 -15.79 4.95
N PRO A 85 2.86 -16.66 4.79
CA PRO A 85 3.31 -17.14 3.49
C PRO A 85 2.12 -17.71 2.71
N GLN A 86 1.91 -17.24 1.48
CA GLN A 86 0.87 -17.82 0.64
C GLN A 86 1.36 -19.18 0.13
N ASN A 87 0.55 -20.23 0.32
CA ASN A 87 0.78 -21.49 -0.36
C ASN A 87 0.74 -21.24 -1.87
N VAL A 88 1.86 -21.42 -2.57
CA VAL A 88 2.03 -21.24 -4.02
C VAL A 88 1.21 -22.22 -4.89
N ASN A 89 0.14 -22.82 -4.37
CA ASN A 89 -0.70 -23.81 -5.05
C ASN A 89 -2.14 -23.32 -5.31
N SER A 90 -2.37 -22.01 -5.42
CA SER A 90 -3.66 -21.48 -5.90
C SER A 90 -3.48 -20.84 -7.26
N THR A 91 -3.70 -21.63 -8.30
CA THR A 91 -3.77 -21.22 -9.70
C THR A 91 -4.59 -19.95 -9.89
N THR A 92 -3.97 -18.97 -10.55
CA THR A 92 -4.58 -17.78 -11.13
C THR A 92 -5.74 -18.17 -12.05
N THR A 93 -6.97 -17.90 -11.62
CA THR A 93 -8.09 -17.70 -12.55
C THR A 93 -8.42 -16.22 -12.55
N THR A 94 -7.86 -15.52 -13.52
CA THR A 94 -8.34 -14.22 -13.98
C THR A 94 -9.73 -14.42 -14.55
N ALA A 95 -10.76 -14.00 -13.83
CA ALA A 95 -12.11 -13.85 -14.38
C ALA A 95 -12.56 -12.40 -14.20
N SER A 96 -12.49 -11.68 -15.30
CA SER A 96 -13.19 -10.43 -15.57
C SER A 96 -14.71 -10.66 -15.66
N SER A 97 -15.46 -9.65 -15.23
CA SER A 97 -16.86 -9.35 -15.59
C SER A 97 -17.97 -10.23 -15.03
N GLY A 98 -19.00 -9.57 -14.49
CA GLY A 98 -20.31 -10.16 -14.22
C GLY A 98 -21.08 -9.41 -13.13
N ASN A 99 -21.78 -8.34 -13.50
CA ASN A 99 -22.93 -7.85 -12.76
C ASN A 99 -23.90 -9.02 -12.52
N ASP A 100 -24.42 -9.17 -11.30
CA ASP A 100 -25.78 -9.67 -11.14
C ASP A 100 -26.41 -9.20 -9.82
N HIS A 101 -27.64 -8.73 -9.98
CA HIS A 101 -28.54 -8.14 -9.02
C HIS A 101 -29.68 -9.14 -8.80
N VAL A 102 -29.91 -9.63 -7.57
CA VAL A 102 -31.19 -10.24 -7.18
C VAL A 102 -31.49 -9.97 -5.70
N GLN A 103 -32.72 -9.50 -5.46
CA GLN A 103 -33.40 -9.25 -4.19
C GLN A 103 -34.00 -10.52 -3.55
N SER A 104 -34.20 -10.48 -2.23
CA SER A 104 -35.30 -11.15 -1.50
C SER A 104 -35.49 -10.40 -0.16
N GLY A 105 -36.63 -9.71 0.07
CA GLY A 105 -37.81 -10.17 0.85
C GLY A 105 -37.51 -10.15 2.37
N ASP A 106 -38.24 -9.50 3.30
CA ASP A 106 -39.71 -9.43 3.46
C ASP A 106 -40.13 -8.42 4.57
N ALA A 107 -41.37 -7.94 4.44
CA ALA A 107 -42.37 -7.26 5.29
C ALA A 107 -42.07 -6.60 6.67
N SER A 108 -42.61 -5.37 6.85
CA SER A 108 -43.89 -5.17 7.59
C SER A 108 -44.41 -3.72 7.54
N ASP A 109 -45.74 -3.62 7.42
CA ASP A 109 -46.65 -2.49 7.23
C ASP A 109 -46.57 -1.29 8.20
N VAL A 110 -46.83 -0.07 7.66
CA VAL A 110 -47.74 0.96 8.25
C VAL A 110 -48.29 1.87 7.13
N GLU A 111 -49.63 1.94 7.02
CA GLU A 111 -50.46 2.80 6.14
C GLU A 111 -50.29 4.33 6.40
N ASN A 112 -50.05 5.19 5.39
CA ASN A 112 -50.99 5.97 4.52
C ASN A 112 -51.49 7.32 5.13
N PRO A 113 -52.07 8.33 4.41
CA PRO A 113 -52.03 8.76 2.99
C PRO A 113 -51.74 10.28 2.78
N ARG A 114 -51.45 10.69 1.52
CA ARG A 114 -52.12 11.76 0.72
C ARG A 114 -51.16 12.48 -0.23
N GLY A 115 -51.45 12.45 -1.53
CA GLY A 115 -50.89 13.41 -2.50
C GLY A 115 -50.91 12.96 -3.96
N LYS A 116 -51.97 13.32 -4.68
CA LYS A 116 -52.26 12.99 -6.09
C LYS A 116 -51.24 13.60 -7.09
N ARG A 117 -50.96 12.92 -8.22
CA ARG A 117 -51.50 13.21 -9.59
C ARG A 117 -50.51 13.04 -10.77
N ALA A 118 -50.98 12.31 -11.79
CA ALA A 118 -50.66 12.25 -13.25
C ALA A 118 -49.22 11.85 -13.68
N LYS A 119 -48.99 10.75 -14.43
CA LYS A 119 -49.45 10.31 -15.78
C LYS A 119 -48.84 11.14 -16.92
N VAL A 120 -47.80 10.62 -17.57
CA VAL A 120 -47.56 10.71 -19.03
C VAL A 120 -46.86 9.42 -19.47
N GLU A 121 -47.40 8.86 -20.56
CA GLU A 121 -47.00 7.66 -21.28
C GLU A 121 -45.88 7.97 -22.29
N ASP A 122 -45.23 6.93 -22.81
CA ASP A 122 -45.14 6.65 -24.26
C ASP A 122 -43.74 6.46 -24.89
N SER A 123 -43.68 5.35 -25.66
CA SER A 123 -42.86 4.96 -26.84
C SER A 123 -41.33 5.16 -26.79
N GLY A 124 -40.48 4.25 -27.26
CA GLY A 124 -40.63 3.15 -28.21
C GLY A 124 -39.44 3.15 -29.19
N MET A 125 -39.05 1.96 -29.68
CA MET A 125 -38.24 1.69 -30.89
C MET A 125 -36.77 2.20 -30.88
N GLU A 126 -35.77 1.55 -31.45
CA GLU A 126 -35.70 0.48 -32.45
C GLU A 126 -34.31 -0.19 -32.38
N GLU A 127 -34.26 -1.43 -32.83
CA GLU A 127 -33.07 -2.25 -33.07
C GLU A 127 -32.37 -1.76 -34.35
N ASP A 128 -31.04 -1.67 -34.36
CA ASP A 128 -30.26 -1.64 -35.60
C ASP A 128 -29.09 -2.62 -35.46
N ASP A 129 -29.25 -3.71 -36.19
CA ASP A 129 -28.24 -4.72 -36.49
C ASP A 129 -27.36 -4.21 -37.63
N ASP A 130 -26.07 -4.03 -37.38
CA ASP A 130 -25.08 -3.87 -38.45
C ASP A 130 -24.16 -5.08 -38.47
N GLU A 131 -24.49 -6.02 -39.35
CA GLU A 131 -23.59 -7.04 -39.87
C GLU A 131 -22.41 -6.37 -40.59
N TYR A 132 -21.18 -6.73 -40.20
CA TYR A 132 -19.99 -6.49 -41.02
C TYR A 132 -19.34 -7.83 -41.39
N LEU A 133 -19.56 -8.23 -42.64
CA LEU A 133 -18.83 -9.29 -43.33
C LEU A 133 -17.65 -8.68 -44.11
N SER A 134 -16.46 -9.24 -43.93
CA SER A 134 -15.44 -9.55 -44.95
C SER A 134 -14.19 -10.05 -44.22
N SER A 135 -13.86 -11.34 -44.31
CA SER A 135 -12.98 -11.93 -45.34
C SER A 135 -11.70 -11.12 -45.52
N ASP A 136 -10.56 -11.67 -45.06
CA ASP A 136 -9.54 -12.16 -45.99
C ASP A 136 -8.49 -12.98 -45.21
N GLU A 137 -8.26 -14.17 -45.73
CA GLU A 137 -7.13 -15.03 -45.47
C GLU A 137 -5.89 -14.37 -46.07
N ASP A 138 -4.78 -14.31 -45.35
CA ASP A 138 -3.46 -14.30 -45.98
C ASP A 138 -2.39 -14.83 -45.03
N ASP A 139 -1.78 -15.92 -45.50
CA ASP A 139 -0.59 -16.57 -44.98
C ASP A 139 0.62 -15.63 -44.97
N ALA A 140 1.34 -15.58 -43.86
CA ALA A 140 2.78 -15.30 -43.89
C ALA A 140 3.46 -15.81 -42.60
N GLU A 141 4.00 -17.02 -42.68
CA GLU A 141 5.09 -17.48 -41.82
C GLU A 141 6.20 -16.43 -41.77
N HIS A 142 6.41 -15.81 -40.60
CA HIS A 142 7.66 -15.12 -40.28
C HIS A 142 8.19 -15.66 -38.95
N GLY A 143 9.32 -16.35 -39.05
CA GLY A 143 10.01 -16.98 -37.94
C GLY A 143 10.27 -16.02 -36.79
N MET A 144 9.77 -16.40 -35.61
CA MET A 144 10.08 -15.77 -34.35
C MET A 144 11.58 -15.93 -34.04
N PRO A 145 12.36 -14.86 -33.89
CA PRO A 145 13.70 -14.99 -33.34
C PRO A 145 13.57 -15.39 -31.87
N MET A 146 14.14 -16.55 -31.53
CA MET A 146 14.38 -16.98 -30.15
C MET A 146 15.16 -15.88 -29.42
N VAL A 147 14.44 -15.07 -28.65
CA VAL A 147 15.06 -14.23 -27.63
C VAL A 147 15.63 -15.19 -26.59
N THR A 148 16.95 -15.36 -26.62
CA THR A 148 17.71 -15.92 -25.51
C THR A 148 17.40 -15.10 -24.27
N THR A 149 16.50 -15.64 -23.43
CA THR A 149 16.28 -15.14 -22.10
C THR A 149 17.54 -15.41 -21.31
N ASN A 150 18.25 -14.33 -20.95
CA ASN A 150 19.27 -14.37 -19.91
C ASN A 150 18.58 -14.86 -18.64
N SER A 151 18.81 -16.13 -18.33
CA SER A 151 18.45 -16.77 -17.07
C SER A 151 19.27 -16.11 -15.97
N VAL A 152 18.79 -14.98 -15.45
CA VAL A 152 19.27 -14.43 -14.19
C VAL A 152 18.88 -15.46 -13.14
N LYS A 153 19.88 -16.09 -12.53
CA LYS A 153 19.69 -16.98 -11.39
C LYS A 153 18.93 -16.19 -10.34
N ALA A 154 17.68 -16.57 -10.08
CA ALA A 154 17.01 -16.20 -8.85
C ALA A 154 17.88 -16.74 -7.73
N ASP A 155 18.39 -15.84 -6.88
CA ASP A 155 19.04 -16.23 -5.65
C ASP A 155 18.12 -17.19 -4.89
N ASP A 156 18.67 -18.30 -4.43
CA ASP A 156 17.99 -19.39 -3.73
C ASP A 156 17.38 -18.91 -2.39
N GLU A 157 16.32 -18.09 -2.42
CA GLU A 157 15.46 -17.93 -1.25
C GLU A 157 14.69 -19.23 -1.06
N GLU A 158 15.07 -20.01 -0.05
CA GLU A 158 14.31 -21.19 0.34
C GLU A 158 12.83 -20.81 0.55
N PRO A 159 11.88 -21.61 0.05
CA PRO A 159 10.46 -21.34 0.23
C PRO A 159 10.14 -21.22 1.72
N LEU A 160 9.58 -20.07 2.13
CA LEU A 160 9.17 -19.88 3.51
C LEU A 160 8.15 -20.96 3.88
N GLU A 161 8.44 -21.72 4.94
CA GLU A 161 7.51 -22.70 5.47
C GLU A 161 6.17 -22.02 5.81
N PRO A 162 5.04 -22.65 5.47
CA PRO A 162 3.73 -22.09 5.80
C PRO A 162 3.61 -21.97 7.32
N TYR A 163 3.03 -20.87 7.77
CA TYR A 163 2.78 -20.70 9.19
C TYR A 163 1.79 -21.75 9.70
N PRO A 164 1.94 -22.22 10.94
CA PRO A 164 0.95 -23.10 11.55
C PRO A 164 -0.41 -22.39 11.64
N PRO A 165 -1.55 -23.11 11.60
CA PRO A 165 -2.88 -22.49 11.63
C PRO A 165 -3.14 -21.56 12.83
N ASP A 166 -2.48 -21.84 13.95
CA ASP A 166 -2.55 -21.10 15.21
C ASP A 166 -1.31 -20.22 15.44
N TRP A 167 -0.64 -19.78 14.36
CA TRP A 167 0.56 -18.98 14.45
C TRP A 167 0.38 -17.75 15.33
N CYS A 168 1.45 -17.44 16.04
CA CYS A 168 1.52 -16.37 17.00
C CYS A 168 2.94 -15.78 16.94
N CYS A 169 3.02 -14.46 16.84
CA CYS A 169 4.25 -13.69 16.98
C CYS A 169 4.12 -12.86 18.28
N PRO A 170 4.52 -13.42 19.43
CA PRO A 170 4.25 -12.82 20.73
C PRO A 170 5.18 -11.65 21.04
N CYS A 171 4.67 -10.68 21.80
CA CYS A 171 5.46 -9.62 22.43
C CYS A 171 6.35 -8.82 21.46
N VAL A 172 5.88 -8.58 20.24
CA VAL A 172 6.59 -7.79 19.25
C VAL A 172 6.54 -6.31 19.64
N TYR A 173 7.68 -5.74 19.97
CA TYR A 173 7.85 -4.30 20.07
C TYR A 173 7.95 -3.70 18.68
N TYR A 174 7.07 -2.77 18.34
CA TYR A 174 7.09 -2.13 17.04
C TYR A 174 6.96 -0.61 17.13
N LYS A 175 7.45 0.07 16.09
CA LYS A 175 7.50 1.52 15.96
C LYS A 175 7.01 1.91 14.57
N ILE A 176 6.01 2.78 14.45
CA ILE A 176 5.61 3.37 13.16
C ILE A 176 6.03 4.84 13.14
N SER A 177 6.78 5.22 12.12
CA SER A 177 7.39 6.54 11.94
C SER A 177 6.95 7.16 10.61
N VAL A 178 6.41 8.38 10.65
CA VAL A 178 6.18 9.22 9.48
C VAL A 178 7.42 10.09 9.28
N MET A 179 8.14 9.86 8.20
CA MET A 179 9.41 10.52 7.94
C MET A 179 9.21 12.00 7.62
N ASN A 180 10.17 12.83 8.03
CA ASN A 180 10.10 14.27 7.85
C ASN A 180 11.40 14.79 7.23
N THR A 181 11.29 15.52 6.13
CA THR A 181 12.44 16.03 5.36
C THR A 181 13.07 17.28 5.98
N LYS A 182 12.39 17.94 6.92
CA LYS A 182 12.86 19.17 7.59
C LYS A 182 13.34 18.94 9.01
N HIS A 183 12.79 17.93 9.68
CA HIS A 183 13.11 17.61 11.06
C HIS A 183 14.00 16.37 11.14
N LYS A 184 15.03 16.44 11.97
CA LYS A 184 15.95 15.31 12.21
C LYS A 184 15.24 14.06 12.72
N PHE A 185 14.12 14.23 13.43
CA PHE A 185 13.37 13.14 14.05
C PHE A 185 12.00 12.97 13.39
N PRO A 186 11.62 11.75 12.98
CA PRO A 186 10.30 11.48 12.43
C PRO A 186 9.23 11.50 13.53
N TYR A 187 7.99 11.82 13.17
CA TYR A 187 6.85 11.64 14.07
C TYR A 187 6.61 10.14 14.26
N THR A 188 6.62 9.67 15.51
CA THR A 188 6.74 8.24 15.82
C THR A 188 5.79 7.83 16.93
N LYS A 189 5.15 6.67 16.78
CA LYS A 189 4.42 5.97 17.85
C LYS A 189 4.92 4.54 17.99
N THR A 190 4.89 4.02 19.20
CA THR A 190 5.40 2.68 19.56
C THR A 190 4.36 1.92 20.38
N ASP A 191 4.35 0.60 20.26
CA ASP A 191 3.55 -0.30 21.09
C ASP A 191 4.23 -1.67 21.16
N THR A 192 3.72 -2.54 22.03
CA THR A 192 4.07 -3.96 22.06
C THR A 192 2.81 -4.77 21.86
N TRP A 193 2.82 -5.71 20.92
CA TRP A 193 1.65 -6.51 20.60
C TRP A 193 1.98 -7.97 20.30
N THR A 194 1.00 -8.84 20.52
CA THR A 194 1.07 -10.23 20.08
C THR A 194 0.24 -10.36 18.81
N PHE A 195 0.91 -10.50 17.67
CA PHE A 195 0.25 -10.75 16.40
C PHE A 195 -0.15 -12.22 16.31
N SER A 196 -1.33 -12.50 15.76
CA SER A 196 -1.81 -13.86 15.57
C SER A 196 -2.72 -13.95 14.37
N TYR A 197 -3.10 -15.16 13.99
CA TYR A 197 -4.06 -15.39 12.91
C TYR A 197 -5.41 -14.67 13.09
N VAL A 198 -5.81 -14.36 14.33
CA VAL A 198 -7.05 -13.63 14.64
C VAL A 198 -6.86 -12.12 14.57
N CYS A 199 -5.70 -11.64 14.99
CA CYS A 199 -5.36 -10.22 15.06
C CYS A 199 -4.01 -10.01 14.34
N PRO A 200 -3.99 -10.08 13.00
CA PRO A 200 -2.75 -10.07 12.24
C PRO A 200 -2.12 -8.68 12.15
N ASP A 201 -2.86 -7.62 12.51
CA ASP A 201 -2.41 -6.24 12.44
C ASP A 201 -2.64 -5.43 13.73
N ARG A 202 -1.82 -4.39 13.89
CA ARG A 202 -1.91 -3.45 15.02
C ARG A 202 -1.31 -2.10 14.65
N GLY A 203 -1.93 -1.02 15.12
CA GLY A 203 -1.52 0.34 14.79
C GLY A 203 -2.46 1.42 15.32
N TRP A 204 -2.50 2.55 14.63
CA TRP A 204 -3.28 3.72 15.05
C TRP A 204 -4.17 4.24 13.92
N HIS A 205 -5.46 4.38 14.20
CA HIS A 205 -6.40 5.10 13.33
C HIS A 205 -6.12 6.61 13.27
N THR A 206 -5.50 7.16 14.32
CA THR A 206 -5.18 8.58 14.47
C THR A 206 -3.66 8.78 14.62
N LEU A 207 -2.87 8.25 13.67
CA LEU A 207 -1.41 8.38 13.73
C LEU A 207 -1.00 9.85 13.56
N LEU A 208 -1.42 10.50 12.48
CA LEU A 208 -1.09 11.90 12.21
C LEU A 208 -2.30 12.61 11.58
N ASP A 209 -2.65 13.80 12.06
CA ASP A 209 -3.70 14.61 11.43
C ASP A 209 -3.25 15.02 10.02
N THR A 210 -4.10 14.73 9.04
CA THR A 210 -3.84 14.97 7.60
C THR A 210 -3.55 16.44 7.28
N ARG A 211 -4.01 17.39 8.12
CA ARG A 211 -3.68 18.81 7.97
C ARG A 211 -2.18 19.09 8.01
N PHE A 212 -1.41 18.26 8.72
CA PHE A 212 0.04 18.37 8.84
C PHE A 212 0.77 17.65 7.70
N VAL A 213 0.09 16.81 6.90
CA VAL A 213 0.71 16.06 5.80
C VAL A 213 0.90 16.98 4.60
N ASN A 214 1.87 17.88 4.68
CA ASN A 214 2.15 18.87 3.65
C ASN A 214 3.65 19.20 3.57
N ARG A 215 4.05 19.89 2.49
CA ARG A 215 5.45 20.30 2.26
C ARG A 215 5.93 21.37 3.24
N ARG A 216 5.04 22.23 3.74
CA ARG A 216 5.38 23.29 4.70
C ARG A 216 5.86 22.66 6.02
N ASP A 217 5.19 21.62 6.47
CA ASP A 217 5.47 20.93 7.72
C ASP A 217 6.49 19.78 7.54
N GLY A 218 6.98 19.56 6.31
CA GLY A 218 8.13 18.69 5.99
C GLY A 218 7.80 17.21 5.76
N TYR A 219 6.53 16.81 5.88
CA TYR A 219 6.13 15.40 5.69
C TYR A 219 6.03 15.00 4.22
N LEU A 220 5.89 15.95 3.30
CA LEU A 220 5.93 15.70 1.87
C LEU A 220 7.20 16.26 1.24
N SER A 221 7.85 15.46 0.40
CA SER A 221 8.92 15.89 -0.50
C SER A 221 8.41 16.89 -1.56
N SER A 222 9.33 17.48 -2.31
CA SER A 222 9.04 18.47 -3.36
C SER A 222 8.15 17.92 -4.48
N ASP A 223 8.15 16.61 -4.72
CA ASP A 223 7.29 15.89 -5.65
C ASP A 223 5.94 15.44 -5.03
N GLY A 224 5.75 15.70 -3.73
CA GLY A 224 4.57 15.26 -2.98
C GLY A 224 4.67 13.83 -2.44
N THR A 225 5.86 13.24 -2.38
CA THR A 225 6.07 11.90 -1.80
C THR A 225 6.02 11.91 -0.27
N LEU A 226 5.28 10.97 0.32
CA LEU A 226 5.27 10.65 1.75
C LEU A 226 6.00 9.33 1.98
N VAL A 227 6.84 9.26 3.02
CA VAL A 227 7.54 8.03 3.43
C VAL A 227 7.13 7.66 4.85
N ILE A 228 6.71 6.41 5.04
CA ILE A 228 6.35 5.83 6.33
C ILE A 228 7.21 4.60 6.54
N ARG A 229 7.78 4.45 7.73
CA ARG A 229 8.55 3.26 8.11
C ARG A 229 7.98 2.59 9.34
N ALA A 230 8.06 1.27 9.40
CA ALA A 230 7.83 0.51 10.62
C ALA A 230 9.08 -0.28 11.00
N SER A 231 9.50 -0.21 12.26
CA SER A 231 10.50 -1.14 12.83
C SER A 231 9.75 -2.20 13.63
N VAL A 232 10.15 -3.45 13.47
CA VAL A 232 9.66 -4.64 14.22
C VAL A 232 10.80 -5.45 14.80
#